data_AF-A0A0D0HTZ8-F1
#
_entry.id   AF-A0A0D0HTZ8-F1
#
_cell.length_a   1.000
_cell.length_b   1.000
_cell.length_c   1.000
_cell.angle_alpha   90.00
_cell.angle_beta   90.00
_cell.angle_gamma   90.00
#
_symmetry.space_group_name_H-M   'P 1'
#
loop_
_entity.id
_entity.type
_entity.pdbx_description
1 polymer ?
#
loop_
_entity_poly.entity_id
_entity_poly.type
_entity_poly.pdbx_seq_one_letter_code
_entity_poly.pdbx_strand_id
1 'polypeptide(L)'
;MAKYLYRYALESNNPTNNDDGNTWEDESLCFDYVALLIAKENAYAWDMFEEPEREVMYVWRDGDFENRLRFLAKFEVIQRLDVIELEEDDDPDDF
;
A
#
# COMPACT_ATOMS: atom_id res chain seq x y z
N MET A 1 -17.71 10.21 12.75
CA MET A 1 -18.13 11.12 11.67
C MET A 1 -19.01 10.32 10.71
N ALA A 2 -19.39 10.84 9.54
CA ALA A 2 -20.01 9.97 8.53
C ALA A 2 -18.93 9.02 7.98
N LYS A 3 -19.24 7.73 7.92
CA LYS A 3 -18.40 6.74 7.25
C LYS A 3 -18.90 6.54 5.83
N TYR A 4 -17.98 6.21 4.95
CA TYR A 4 -18.27 5.87 3.57
C TYR A 4 -17.76 4.47 3.24
N LEU A 5 -18.50 3.77 2.39
CA LEU A 5 -18.13 2.45 1.90
C LEU A 5 -17.40 2.57 0.57
N TYR A 6 -16.22 1.98 0.51
CA TYR A 6 -15.38 1.82 -0.65
C TYR A 6 -15.24 0.35 -0.99
N ARG A 7 -14.79 0.09 -2.22
CA ARG A 7 -14.27 -1.19 -2.63
C ARG A 7 -12.92 -1.06 -3.30
N TYR A 8 -12.12 -2.12 -3.21
CA TYR A 8 -10.82 -2.19 -3.86
C TYR A 8 -10.52 -3.58 -4.40
N ALA A 9 -9.73 -3.64 -5.46
CA ALA A 9 -9.21 -4.87 -6.02
C ALA A 9 -7.85 -4.62 -6.65
N LEU A 10 -6.98 -5.63 -6.58
CA LEU A 10 -5.73 -5.62 -7.33
C LEU A 10 -5.99 -5.77 -8.83
N GLU A 11 -5.14 -5.16 -9.65
CA GLU A 11 -5.22 -5.28 -11.11
C GLU A 11 -5.07 -6.73 -11.55
N SER A 12 -4.22 -7.50 -10.87
CA SER A 12 -4.02 -8.94 -11.08
C SER A 12 -5.31 -9.77 -10.96
N ASN A 13 -6.27 -9.32 -10.15
CA ASN A 13 -7.58 -9.99 -9.99
C ASN A 13 -8.56 -9.68 -11.13
N ASN A 14 -8.22 -8.79 -12.06
CA ASN A 14 -9.04 -8.39 -13.21
C ASN A 14 -10.51 -8.05 -12.84
N PRO A 15 -10.76 -7.08 -11.95
CA PRO A 15 -12.12 -6.72 -11.57
C PRO A 15 -12.90 -6.19 -12.78
N THR A 16 -14.13 -6.69 -12.96
CA THR A 16 -15.04 -6.38 -14.07
C THR A 16 -16.33 -5.71 -13.62
N ASN A 17 -16.69 -5.83 -12.34
CA ASN A 17 -17.91 -5.27 -11.77
C ASN A 17 -17.71 -4.84 -10.30
N ASN A 18 -18.74 -4.21 -9.73
CA ASN A 18 -18.69 -3.67 -8.37
C ASN A 18 -18.40 -4.73 -7.30
N ASP A 19 -18.90 -5.95 -7.46
CA ASP A 19 -18.82 -6.99 -6.43
C ASP A 19 -17.50 -7.77 -6.44
N ASP A 20 -16.65 -7.56 -7.45
CA ASP A 20 -15.32 -8.18 -7.56
C ASP A 20 -14.31 -7.60 -6.56
N GLY A 21 -14.63 -6.48 -5.88
CA GLY A 21 -13.75 -5.80 -4.93
C GLY A 21 -14.04 -6.10 -3.47
N ASN A 22 -12.98 -6.14 -2.67
CA ASN A 22 -13.03 -6.18 -1.20
C ASN A 22 -13.58 -4.87 -0.65
N THR A 23 -14.38 -4.94 0.42
CA THR A 23 -14.98 -3.76 1.06
C THR A 23 -14.01 -3.04 2.00
N TRP A 24 -14.10 -1.71 2.05
CA TRP A 24 -13.35 -0.87 2.98
C TRP A 24 -14.22 0.28 3.50
N GLU A 25 -14.23 0.53 4.81
CA GLU A 25 -14.92 1.67 5.40
C GLU A 25 -13.93 2.75 5.82
N ASP A 26 -14.19 3.99 5.42
CA ASP A 26 -13.34 5.13 5.80
C ASP A 26 -14.18 6.39 6.07
N GLU A 27 -13.69 7.29 6.93
CA GLU A 27 -14.31 8.60 7.17
C GLU A 27 -13.84 9.66 6.16
N SER A 28 -12.71 9.42 5.49
CA SER A 28 -12.16 10.29 4.45
C SER A 28 -13.00 10.22 3.17
N LEU A 29 -13.05 11.34 2.45
CA LEU A 29 -13.52 11.41 1.07
C LEU A 29 -12.38 11.34 0.05
N CYS A 30 -11.13 11.48 0.51
CA CYS A 30 -9.95 11.57 -0.34
C CYS A 30 -9.48 10.17 -0.74
N PHE A 31 -9.63 9.83 -2.01
CA PHE A 31 -9.26 8.51 -2.53
C PHE A 31 -7.78 8.18 -2.36
N ASP A 32 -6.88 9.14 -2.56
CA ASP A 32 -5.43 8.92 -2.41
C ASP A 32 -5.09 8.49 -0.97
N TYR A 33 -5.75 9.10 0.01
CA TYR A 33 -5.58 8.75 1.42
C TYR A 33 -6.16 7.38 1.73
N VAL A 34 -7.36 7.08 1.24
CA VAL A 34 -7.99 5.76 1.42
C VAL A 34 -7.16 4.66 0.77
N ALA A 35 -6.67 4.87 -0.46
CA ALA A 35 -5.78 3.95 -1.14
C ALA A 35 -4.49 3.69 -0.35
N LEU A 36 -3.91 4.74 0.26
CA LEU A 36 -2.74 4.60 1.13
C LEU A 36 -3.04 3.72 2.35
N LEU A 37 -4.19 3.91 3.01
CA LEU A 37 -4.57 3.13 4.18
C LEU A 37 -4.81 1.66 3.82
N ILE A 38 -5.54 1.39 2.73
CA ILE A 38 -5.76 0.03 2.22
C ILE A 38 -4.41 -0.64 1.92
N ALA A 39 -3.53 0.05 1.20
CA ALA A 39 -2.21 -0.48 0.87
C ALA A 39 -1.39 -0.78 2.11
N LYS A 40 -1.36 0.10 3.11
CA LYS A 40 -0.62 -0.13 4.37
C LYS A 40 -1.13 -1.35 5.13
N GLU A 41 -2.44 -1.56 5.18
CA GLU A 41 -3.02 -2.68 5.91
C GLU A 41 -2.79 -4.03 5.21
N ASN A 42 -2.71 -4.01 3.88
CA ASN A 42 -2.66 -5.23 3.08
C ASN A 42 -1.30 -5.52 2.41
N ALA A 43 -0.33 -4.61 2.50
CA ALA A 43 0.96 -4.72 1.79
C ALA A 43 1.70 -6.03 2.04
N TYR A 44 1.53 -6.65 3.22
CA TYR A 44 2.16 -7.93 3.53
C TYR A 44 1.46 -9.15 2.92
N ALA A 45 0.19 -9.01 2.55
CA ALA A 45 -0.63 -10.07 1.97
C ALA A 45 -0.70 -10.00 0.44
N TRP A 46 -0.38 -8.83 -0.13
CA TRP A 46 -0.10 -8.68 -1.55
C TRP A 46 1.36 -9.03 -1.73
N ASP A 47 1.72 -9.88 -2.70
CA ASP A 47 3.10 -10.37 -2.92
C ASP A 47 4.09 -9.26 -3.38
N MET A 48 4.01 -8.07 -2.79
CA MET A 48 4.79 -6.86 -3.03
C MET A 48 6.27 -7.00 -2.64
N PHE A 49 6.70 -8.16 -2.16
CA PHE A 49 8.11 -8.49 -1.90
C PHE A 49 8.73 -9.34 -3.02
N GLU A 50 7.94 -9.81 -3.99
CA GLU A 50 8.44 -10.45 -5.20
C GLU A 50 8.65 -9.39 -6.30
N GLU A 51 9.61 -9.60 -7.21
CA GLU A 51 9.88 -8.63 -8.28
C GLU A 51 8.73 -8.60 -9.31
N PRO A 52 8.17 -7.42 -9.66
CA PRO A 52 8.50 -6.10 -9.13
C PRO A 52 7.81 -5.82 -7.78
N GLU A 53 8.51 -5.18 -6.83
CA GLU A 53 8.05 -4.84 -5.46
C GLU A 53 6.93 -3.76 -5.42
N ARG A 54 5.86 -3.99 -6.18
CA ARG A 54 4.78 -3.04 -6.40
C ARG A 54 3.51 -3.80 -6.73
N GLU A 55 2.37 -3.18 -6.42
CA GLU A 55 1.10 -3.60 -7.00
C GLU A 55 0.27 -2.44 -7.53
N VAL A 56 -0.57 -2.74 -8.51
CA VAL A 56 -1.60 -1.81 -8.98
C VAL A 56 -2.93 -2.18 -8.33
N MET A 57 -3.58 -1.19 -7.72
CA MET A 57 -4.88 -1.33 -7.07
C MET A 57 -5.90 -0.38 -7.69
N TYR A 58 -7.11 -0.87 -7.89
CA TYR A 58 -8.29 -0.05 -8.17
C TYR A 58 -9.07 0.23 -6.88
N VAL A 59 -9.59 1.45 -6.73
CA VAL A 59 -10.48 1.84 -5.61
C VAL A 59 -11.68 2.60 -6.15
N TRP A 60 -12.88 2.28 -5.65
CA TRP A 60 -14.15 2.94 -6.03
C TRP A 60 -15.10 3.05 -4.83
N ARG A 61 -16.18 3.85 -4.95
CA ARG A 61 -17.28 3.82 -3.98
C ARG A 61 -18.12 2.59 -4.22
N ASP A 62 -18.65 1.99 -3.15
CA ASP A 62 -19.59 0.89 -3.34
C ASP A 62 -20.79 1.33 -4.19
N GLY A 63 -21.06 0.57 -5.26
CA GLY A 63 -22.07 0.86 -6.27
C GLY A 63 -21.60 1.74 -7.45
N ASP A 64 -20.35 2.22 -7.44
CA ASP A 64 -19.81 3.16 -8.44
C ASP A 64 -18.54 2.64 -9.13
N PHE A 65 -18.61 1.41 -9.65
CA PHE A 65 -17.48 0.74 -10.28
C PHE A 65 -16.90 1.45 -11.52
N GLU A 66 -17.76 2.14 -12.28
CA GLU A 66 -17.36 2.83 -13.50
C GLU A 66 -16.40 4.00 -13.25
N ASN A 67 -16.47 4.61 -12.05
CA ASN A 67 -15.61 5.71 -11.64
C ASN A 67 -14.41 5.26 -10.79
N ARG A 68 -13.99 3.99 -10.89
CA ARG A 68 -12.82 3.48 -10.16
C ARG A 68 -11.55 4.25 -10.53
N LEU A 69 -10.74 4.53 -9.53
CA LEU A 69 -9.44 5.16 -9.66
C LEU A 69 -8.34 4.11 -9.52
N ARG A 70 -7.25 4.29 -10.28
CA ARG A 70 -6.12 3.36 -10.34
C ARG A 70 -4.92 3.95 -9.61
N PHE A 71 -4.37 3.20 -8.66
CA PHE A 71 -3.25 3.60 -7.82
C PHE A 71 -2.10 2.59 -7.95
N LEU A 72 -0.88 3.10 -7.91
CA LEU A 72 0.32 2.28 -7.85
C LEU A 72 0.82 2.27 -6.39
N ALA A 73 0.68 1.13 -5.72
CA ALA A 73 1.30 0.87 -4.43
C ALA A 73 2.72 0.36 -4.66
N LYS A 74 3.69 0.95 -3.97
CA LYS A 74 5.09 0.50 -3.97
C LYS A 74 5.56 0.37 -2.54
N PHE A 75 6.30 -0.68 -2.25
CA PHE A 75 7.03 -0.78 -1.00
C PHE A 75 8.48 -0.40 -1.30
N GLU A 76 8.97 0.68 -0.69
CA GLU A 76 10.37 1.10 -0.84
C GLU A 76 11.08 0.89 0.49
N VAL A 77 11.95 -0.12 0.56
CA VAL A 77 12.82 -0.32 1.73
C VAL A 77 14.06 0.55 1.55
N ILE A 78 14.16 1.62 2.34
CA ILE A 78 15.38 2.43 2.39
C ILE A 78 16.34 1.78 3.38
N GLN A 79 17.28 0.96 2.88
CA GLN A 79 18.39 0.47 3.69
C GLN A 79 19.45 1.56 3.81
N ARG A 80 19.67 2.06 5.03
CA ARG A 80 20.82 2.91 5.35
C ARG A 80 21.93 2.02 5.89
N LEU A 81 23.06 2.01 5.19
CA LEU A 81 24.28 1.36 5.63
C LEU A 81 25.27 2.46 6.02
N ASP A 82 25.60 2.53 7.31
CA ASP A 82 26.67 3.39 7.80
C ASP A 82 27.92 2.53 8.02
N VAL A 83 29.08 3.06 7.65
CA VAL A 83 30.40 2.47 7.95
C VAL A 83 31.21 3.56 8.63
N ILE A 84 31.72 3.26 9.82
CA ILE A 84 32.55 4.16 10.60
C ILE A 84 33.95 3.54 10.66
N GLU A 85 34.98 4.34 10.42
CA GLU A 85 36.37 3.94 10.63
C GLU A 85 36.63 3.90 12.14
N LEU A 86 37.14 2.77 12.63
CA LEU A 86 37.56 2.61 14.02
C LEU A 86 39.09 2.72 14.07
N GLU A 87 39.61 3.46 15.04
CA GLU A 87 41.02 3.40 15.41
C GLU A 87 41.29 2.07 16.15
N GLU A 88 42.56 1.63 16.20
CA GLU A 88 42.93 0.31 16.79
C GLU A 88 42.46 0.11 18.24
N ASP A 89 42.27 1.21 18.97
CA ASP A 89 41.89 1.23 20.38
C ASP A 89 40.40 1.56 20.62
N ASP A 90 39.61 1.81 19.56
CA ASP A 90 38.18 2.06 19.70
C ASP A 90 37.43 0.78 20.07
N ASP A 91 36.60 0.84 21.12
CA ASP A 91 35.72 -0.27 21.48
C ASP A 91 34.47 -0.25 20.57
N PRO A 92 34.21 -1.31 19.78
CA PRO A 92 33.04 -1.36 18.90
C PRO A 92 31.70 -1.30 19.65
N ASP A 93 31.66 -1.57 20.96
CA ASP A 93 30.42 -1.52 21.76
C ASP A 93 30.05 -0.09 22.23
N ASP A 94 30.89 0.93 21.97
CA ASP A 94 30.69 2.32 22.42
C ASP A 94 29.95 3.25 21.41
N PHE A 95 29.52 2.75 20.24
CA PHE A 95 28.93 3.53 19.13
C PHE A 95 27.50 3.15 18.73
#